data_AF-A0AAD4LFK9-F1
#
_entry.id   AF-A0AAD4LFK9-F1
#
_cell.length_a   1.000
_cell.length_b   1.000
_cell.length_c   1.000
_cell.angle_alpha   90.00
_cell.angle_beta   90.00
_cell.angle_gamma   90.00
#
_symmetry.space_group_name_H-M   'P 1'
#
loop_
_entity.id
_entity.type
_entity.pdbx_description
1 polymer ?
#
loop_
_entity_poly.entity_id
_entity_poly.type
_entity_poly.pdbx_seq_one_letter_code
_entity_poly.pdbx_strand_id
1 'polypeptide(L)'
;TTLLSSLNGTLADVFTIARNAVVAPTNGTGQPLILGDGSAGNPASIGIAVLIANWTGLCGENYAAVATTQVEYLFGPAVPKTEDGAISHRVSEVSSGALDSVYMVPPFLAYYGITSGNQSMLQEAYNWWVKLYRSYLSNTSVGGLWRHTVLGVNGTDKGHWSTGNAWAAAGMLCVLGTLKSSSFSRNFEGQIKDLGDWVAEIHSVMYPNL
;
A
#
# COMPACT_ATOMS: atom_id res chain seq x y z
N THR A 1 11.61 -25.77 1.16
CA THR A 1 10.76 -26.43 0.14
C THR A 1 11.11 -25.78 -1.19
N THR A 2 11.69 -26.53 -2.12
CA THR A 2 12.06 -26.03 -3.44
C THR A 2 10.79 -25.76 -4.25
N LEU A 3 10.62 -24.53 -4.76
CA LEU A 3 9.52 -24.17 -5.67
C LEU A 3 9.45 -25.15 -6.84
N LEU A 4 8.22 -25.54 -7.22
CA LEU A 4 7.97 -26.26 -8.48
C LEU A 4 8.53 -25.44 -9.66
N SER A 5 9.21 -26.09 -10.60
CA SER A 5 9.88 -25.44 -11.74
C SER A 5 8.94 -24.58 -12.61
N SER A 6 7.65 -24.93 -12.67
CA SER A 6 6.61 -24.16 -13.37
C SER A 6 6.28 -22.83 -12.69
N LEU A 7 6.23 -22.80 -11.34
CA LEU A 7 6.03 -21.59 -10.55
C LEU A 7 7.21 -20.62 -10.68
N ASN A 8 8.42 -21.17 -10.84
CA ASN A 8 9.63 -20.36 -11.05
C ASN A 8 9.62 -19.61 -12.40
N GLY A 9 9.01 -20.21 -13.44
CA GLY A 9 8.85 -19.55 -14.74
C GLY A 9 7.82 -18.41 -14.71
N THR A 10 6.68 -18.62 -14.05
CA THR A 10 5.62 -17.59 -13.96
C THR A 10 5.98 -16.42 -13.06
N LEU A 11 6.85 -16.62 -12.07
CA LEU A 11 7.27 -15.58 -11.11
C LEU A 11 8.65 -14.99 -11.43
N ALA A 12 9.25 -15.33 -12.56
CA ALA A 12 10.63 -14.93 -12.89
C ALA A 12 10.84 -13.41 -12.82
N ASP A 13 9.91 -12.63 -13.35
CA ASP A 13 9.97 -11.16 -13.30
C ASP A 13 9.80 -10.64 -11.86
N VAL A 14 8.88 -11.20 -11.09
CA VAL A 14 8.64 -10.85 -9.68
C VAL A 14 9.89 -11.13 -8.84
N PHE A 15 10.51 -12.28 -9.04
CA PHE A 15 11.75 -12.66 -8.36
C PHE A 15 12.93 -11.78 -8.77
N THR A 16 12.98 -11.36 -10.03
CA THR A 16 14.01 -10.42 -10.52
C THR A 16 13.84 -9.05 -9.85
N ILE A 17 12.61 -8.53 -9.78
CA ILE A 17 12.29 -7.28 -9.07
C ILE A 17 12.68 -7.39 -7.60
N ALA A 18 12.29 -8.48 -6.93
CA ALA A 18 12.59 -8.69 -5.51
C ALA A 18 14.10 -8.74 -5.24
N ARG A 19 14.87 -9.46 -6.06
CA ARG A 19 16.34 -9.49 -5.95
C ARG A 19 16.93 -8.11 -6.12
N ASN A 20 16.57 -7.41 -7.18
CA ASN A 20 17.09 -6.08 -7.48
C ASN A 20 16.81 -5.08 -6.35
N ALA A 21 15.64 -5.18 -5.72
CA ALA A 21 15.27 -4.33 -4.59
C ALA A 21 16.07 -4.65 -3.32
N VAL A 22 16.38 -5.93 -3.07
CA VAL A 22 17.13 -6.36 -1.88
C VAL A 22 18.63 -6.09 -2.01
N VAL A 23 19.21 -6.23 -3.22
CA VAL A 23 20.64 -5.98 -3.45
C VAL A 23 20.96 -4.51 -3.70
N ALA A 24 19.95 -3.66 -3.88
CA ALA A 24 20.14 -2.22 -3.98
C ALA A 24 20.82 -1.71 -2.70
N PRO A 25 21.79 -0.78 -2.77
CA PRO A 25 22.48 -0.28 -1.59
C PRO A 25 21.51 0.42 -0.63
N THR A 26 20.99 -0.30 0.36
CA THR A 26 20.29 0.29 1.50
C THR A 26 21.32 0.60 2.56
N ASN A 27 21.63 1.87 2.80
CA ASN A 27 22.65 2.33 3.77
C ASN A 27 22.21 2.18 5.24
N GLY A 28 21.67 1.02 5.64
CA GLY A 28 21.37 0.68 7.03
C GLY A 28 19.91 0.30 7.31
N THR A 29 19.64 -0.02 8.57
CA THR A 29 18.30 -0.26 9.12
C THR A 29 17.45 1.00 9.05
N GLY A 30 16.15 0.84 8.78
CA GLY A 30 15.20 1.96 8.65
C GLY A 30 15.36 2.78 7.36
N GLN A 31 15.66 2.15 6.23
CA GLN A 31 15.68 2.78 4.89
C GLN A 31 14.60 2.16 3.99
N PRO A 32 14.09 2.90 2.98
CA PRO A 32 13.17 2.34 2.02
C PRO A 32 13.87 1.37 1.06
N LEU A 33 13.10 0.47 0.46
CA LEU A 33 13.51 -0.49 -0.58
C LEU A 33 14.17 0.17 -1.79
N ILE A 34 13.79 1.41 -2.10
CA ILE A 34 14.41 2.23 -3.14
C ILE A 34 14.72 3.61 -2.54
N LEU A 35 15.98 4.02 -2.65
CA LEU A 35 16.45 5.34 -2.22
C LEU A 35 16.19 6.40 -3.30
N GLY A 36 15.99 7.64 -2.86
CA GLY A 36 16.02 8.82 -3.74
C GLY A 36 14.71 9.14 -4.48
N ASP A 37 13.64 8.38 -4.25
CA ASP A 37 12.36 8.62 -4.93
C ASP A 37 11.58 9.83 -4.38
N GLY A 38 11.95 10.33 -3.20
CA GLY A 38 11.23 11.43 -2.53
C GLY A 38 9.81 11.08 -2.05
N SER A 39 9.32 9.89 -2.39
CA SER A 39 8.10 9.26 -1.86
C SER A 39 8.46 8.20 -0.83
N ALA A 40 7.77 8.23 0.31
CA ALA A 40 7.82 7.16 1.30
C ALA A 40 6.97 5.95 0.88
N GLY A 41 5.91 6.19 0.08
CA GLY A 41 4.93 5.18 -0.27
C GLY A 41 5.34 4.31 -1.45
N ASN A 42 5.94 4.88 -2.48
CA ASN A 42 6.28 4.15 -3.71
C ASN A 42 7.21 2.94 -3.46
N PRO A 43 8.27 3.04 -2.63
CA PRO A 43 9.11 1.88 -2.34
C PRO A 43 8.34 0.71 -1.72
N ALA A 44 7.26 0.98 -0.97
CA ALA A 44 6.44 -0.05 -0.33
C ALA A 44 5.74 -0.97 -1.35
N SER A 45 5.38 -0.45 -2.53
CA SER A 45 4.69 -1.23 -3.57
C SER A 45 5.52 -2.43 -4.07
N ILE A 46 6.84 -2.26 -4.13
CA ILE A 46 7.82 -3.29 -4.51
C ILE A 46 7.94 -4.34 -3.40
N GLY A 47 7.61 -3.98 -2.17
CA GLY A 47 7.62 -4.89 -1.02
C GLY A 47 6.70 -6.09 -1.19
N ILE A 48 5.66 -6.01 -2.03
CA ILE A 48 4.82 -7.18 -2.36
C ILE A 48 5.64 -8.26 -3.09
N ALA A 49 6.50 -7.87 -4.04
CA ALA A 49 7.38 -8.80 -4.73
C ALA A 49 8.38 -9.46 -3.76
N VAL A 50 8.93 -8.67 -2.83
CA VAL A 50 9.83 -9.16 -1.76
C VAL A 50 9.10 -10.16 -0.85
N LEU A 51 7.85 -9.88 -0.47
CA LEU A 51 7.03 -10.79 0.33
C LEU A 51 6.70 -12.09 -0.41
N ILE A 52 6.39 -12.03 -1.71
CA ILE A 52 6.18 -13.23 -2.55
C ILE A 52 7.47 -14.05 -2.65
N ALA A 53 8.62 -13.41 -2.88
CA ALA A 53 9.92 -14.08 -2.90
C ALA A 53 10.20 -14.80 -1.57
N ASN A 54 9.93 -14.14 -0.44
CA ASN A 54 10.06 -14.75 0.88
C ASN A 54 9.11 -15.94 1.07
N TRP A 55 7.81 -15.74 0.80
CA TRP A 55 6.77 -16.76 1.01
C TRP A 55 6.99 -18.01 0.17
N THR A 56 7.49 -17.84 -1.06
CA THR A 56 7.77 -18.94 -1.97
C THR A 56 9.12 -19.63 -1.71
N GLY A 57 9.96 -19.07 -0.82
CA GLY A 57 11.24 -19.65 -0.44
C GLY A 57 12.35 -19.40 -1.46
N LEU A 58 12.32 -18.26 -2.17
CA LEU A 58 13.41 -17.84 -3.03
C LEU A 58 14.70 -17.73 -2.21
N CYS A 59 15.76 -18.40 -2.65
CA CYS A 59 17.05 -18.40 -1.97
C CYS A 59 17.95 -17.24 -2.44
N GLY A 60 19.00 -16.97 -1.66
CA GLY A 60 20.07 -16.01 -1.98
C GLY A 60 20.08 -14.76 -1.11
N GLU A 61 18.93 -14.35 -0.55
CA GLU A 61 18.81 -13.10 0.21
C GLU A 61 17.85 -13.23 1.39
N ASN A 62 17.92 -12.30 2.36
CA ASN A 62 17.01 -12.24 3.50
C ASN A 62 15.80 -11.34 3.22
N TYR A 63 14.91 -11.83 2.34
CA TYR A 63 13.70 -11.10 1.94
C TYR A 63 12.80 -10.70 3.11
N ALA A 64 12.67 -11.57 4.13
CA ALA A 64 11.88 -11.26 5.33
C ALA A 64 12.43 -10.04 6.09
N ALA A 65 13.74 -9.99 6.34
CA ALA A 65 14.35 -8.87 7.05
C ALA A 65 14.20 -7.55 6.30
N VAL A 66 14.36 -7.58 4.97
CA VAL A 66 14.22 -6.38 4.14
C VAL A 66 12.76 -5.89 4.11
N ALA A 67 11.79 -6.80 4.02
CA ALA A 67 10.38 -6.44 4.13
C ALA A 67 10.06 -5.78 5.50
N THR A 68 10.62 -6.32 6.58
CA THR A 68 10.51 -5.71 7.92
C THR A 68 11.13 -4.32 7.97
N THR A 69 12.32 -4.13 7.38
CA THR A 69 12.98 -2.81 7.32
C THR A 69 12.14 -1.78 6.58
N GLN A 70 11.45 -2.16 5.51
CA GLN A 70 10.51 -1.26 4.82
C GLN A 70 9.33 -0.86 5.72
N VAL A 71 8.77 -1.80 6.49
CA VAL A 71 7.71 -1.50 7.47
C VAL A 71 8.24 -0.57 8.54
N GLU A 72 9.40 -0.85 9.12
CA GLU A 72 10.05 0.00 10.13
C GLU A 72 10.35 1.40 9.60
N TYR A 73 10.74 1.53 8.33
CA TYR A 73 10.92 2.82 7.68
C TYR A 73 9.61 3.62 7.64
N LEU A 74 8.53 2.99 7.15
CA LEU A 74 7.20 3.61 7.05
C LEU A 74 6.69 4.10 8.42
N PHE A 75 6.80 3.26 9.45
CA PHE A 75 6.36 3.62 10.82
C PHE A 75 7.40 4.42 11.61
N GLY A 76 8.62 4.56 11.09
CA GLY A 76 9.73 5.21 11.75
C GLY A 76 9.64 6.73 11.80
N PRO A 77 10.65 7.39 12.38
CA PRO A 77 10.72 8.85 12.47
C PRO A 77 11.09 9.51 11.13
N ALA A 78 11.58 8.73 10.17
CA ALA A 78 12.01 9.24 8.86
C ALA A 78 10.85 9.66 7.96
N VAL A 79 9.63 9.18 8.24
CA VAL A 79 8.45 9.55 7.47
C VAL A 79 7.51 10.41 8.30
N PRO A 80 7.17 11.63 7.83
CA PRO A 80 6.22 12.52 8.52
C PRO A 80 4.88 11.83 8.72
N LYS A 81 4.21 12.11 9.84
CA LYS A 81 2.85 11.64 10.11
C LYS A 81 1.94 12.83 10.43
N THR A 82 0.67 12.73 10.08
CA THR A 82 -0.38 13.63 10.55
C THR A 82 -0.66 13.40 12.04
N GLU A 83 -1.34 14.36 12.67
CA GLU A 83 -1.69 14.28 14.11
C GLU A 83 -2.55 13.06 14.46
N ASP A 84 -3.35 12.57 13.52
CA ASP A 84 -4.19 11.37 13.67
C ASP A 84 -3.45 10.04 13.37
N GLY A 85 -2.14 10.13 13.11
CA GLY A 85 -1.21 9.01 13.00
C GLY A 85 -0.90 8.55 11.59
N ALA A 86 -1.31 9.29 10.57
CA ALA A 86 -1.19 8.84 9.20
C ALA A 86 0.11 9.28 8.52
N ILE A 87 0.88 8.31 8.03
CA ILE A 87 2.15 8.45 7.31
C ILE A 87 1.96 9.25 5.99
N SER A 88 2.87 10.18 5.75
CA SER A 88 2.89 11.00 4.56
C SER A 88 3.32 10.20 3.33
N HIS A 89 2.77 10.55 2.17
CA HIS A 89 3.29 10.05 0.89
C HIS A 89 4.71 10.56 0.62
N ARG A 90 5.01 11.80 0.98
CA ARG A 90 6.32 12.43 0.74
C ARG A 90 7.17 12.38 2.00
N VAL A 91 8.48 12.24 1.80
CA VAL A 91 9.46 12.29 2.90
C VAL A 91 9.76 13.71 3.37
N SER A 92 9.52 14.72 2.51
CA SER A 92 9.92 16.11 2.75
C SER A 92 8.86 16.96 3.47
N GLU A 93 7.59 16.57 3.42
CA GLU A 93 6.49 17.29 4.07
C GLU A 93 5.34 16.33 4.37
N VAL A 94 4.43 16.75 5.25
CA VAL A 94 3.13 16.08 5.41
C VAL A 94 2.29 16.40 4.17
N SER A 95 2.40 15.57 3.15
CA SER A 95 1.48 15.54 2.02
C SER A 95 0.52 14.38 2.25
N SER A 96 -0.41 14.56 3.18
CA SER A 96 -1.48 13.61 3.44
C SER A 96 -2.50 13.71 2.30
N GLY A 97 -2.19 13.07 1.18
CA GLY A 97 -3.23 12.90 0.17
C GLY A 97 -2.86 12.50 -1.24
N ALA A 98 -1.65 12.02 -1.58
CA ALA A 98 -1.49 11.45 -2.92
C ALA A 98 -2.33 10.16 -3.01
N LEU A 99 -3.36 10.19 -3.86
CA LEU A 99 -4.14 9.00 -4.22
C LEU A 99 -3.26 7.85 -4.71
N ASP A 100 -2.05 8.13 -5.17
CA ASP A 100 -1.09 7.13 -5.61
C ASP A 100 -0.62 6.25 -4.44
N SER A 101 -0.40 6.81 -3.24
CA SER A 101 -0.01 6.05 -2.03
C SER A 101 -1.04 5.00 -1.62
N VAL A 102 -2.29 5.21 -2.01
CA VAL A 102 -3.44 4.36 -1.72
C VAL A 102 -3.24 2.96 -2.27
N TYR A 103 -2.59 2.85 -3.42
CA TYR A 103 -2.22 1.58 -4.00
C TYR A 103 -0.88 1.06 -3.47
N MET A 104 0.05 1.95 -3.13
CA MET A 104 1.42 1.53 -2.83
C MET A 104 1.61 0.96 -1.42
N VAL A 105 1.01 1.58 -0.39
CA VAL A 105 1.29 1.24 1.02
C VAL A 105 0.29 0.23 1.60
N PRO A 106 -1.03 0.46 1.57
CA PRO A 106 -1.96 -0.42 2.27
C PRO A 106 -1.97 -1.87 1.77
N PRO A 107 -1.90 -2.16 0.44
CA PRO A 107 -1.75 -3.53 -0.03
C PRO A 107 -0.48 -4.21 0.51
N PHE A 108 0.66 -3.52 0.51
CA PHE A 108 1.91 -4.04 1.08
C PHE A 108 1.75 -4.40 2.57
N LEU A 109 1.19 -3.50 3.38
CA LEU A 109 0.96 -3.74 4.80
C LEU A 109 -0.01 -4.91 5.04
N ALA A 110 -1.05 -5.04 4.22
CA ALA A 110 -1.99 -6.14 4.31
C ALA A 110 -1.31 -7.49 4.01
N TYR A 111 -0.50 -7.57 2.95
CA TYR A 111 0.28 -8.77 2.63
C TYR A 111 1.31 -9.08 3.73
N TYR A 112 2.00 -8.07 4.25
CA TYR A 112 2.94 -8.23 5.37
C TYR A 112 2.22 -8.78 6.61
N GLY A 113 1.05 -8.24 6.95
CA GLY A 113 0.24 -8.70 8.09
C GLY A 113 -0.16 -10.18 7.98
N ILE A 114 -0.57 -10.65 6.79
CA ILE A 114 -0.88 -12.07 6.59
C ILE A 114 0.38 -12.94 6.72
N THR A 115 1.44 -12.59 6.00
CA THR A 115 2.65 -13.43 5.93
C THR A 115 3.38 -13.51 7.27
N SER A 116 3.25 -12.49 8.12
CA SER A 116 3.78 -12.47 9.50
C SER A 116 2.79 -12.94 10.57
N GLY A 117 1.53 -13.27 10.21
CA GLY A 117 0.48 -13.61 11.17
C GLY A 117 0.07 -12.46 12.09
N ASN A 118 0.37 -11.22 11.72
CA ASN A 118 0.13 -10.03 12.52
C ASN A 118 -1.22 -9.38 12.17
N GLN A 119 -2.26 -9.74 12.94
CA GLN A 119 -3.60 -9.19 12.79
C GLN A 119 -3.64 -7.66 13.01
N SER A 120 -2.83 -7.13 13.92
CA SER A 120 -2.76 -5.68 14.18
C SER A 120 -2.29 -4.92 12.94
N MET A 121 -1.38 -5.49 12.16
CA MET A 121 -0.94 -4.88 10.89
C MET A 121 -2.05 -4.87 9.84
N LEU A 122 -2.92 -5.88 9.80
CA LEU A 122 -4.10 -5.89 8.92
C LEU A 122 -5.09 -4.79 9.31
N GLN A 123 -5.33 -4.63 10.61
CA GLN A 123 -6.17 -3.55 11.12
C GLN A 123 -5.54 -2.19 10.81
N GLU A 124 -4.23 -2.07 10.92
CA GLU A 124 -3.53 -0.84 10.57
C GLU A 124 -3.67 -0.55 9.07
N ALA A 125 -3.43 -1.54 8.21
CA ALA A 125 -3.66 -1.40 6.78
C ALA A 125 -5.10 -0.96 6.45
N TYR A 126 -6.12 -1.39 7.20
CA TYR A 126 -7.49 -0.90 7.08
C TYR A 126 -7.69 0.52 7.64
N ASN A 127 -7.19 0.80 8.84
CA ASN A 127 -7.29 2.11 9.51
C ASN A 127 -6.74 3.22 8.62
N TRP A 128 -5.66 2.90 7.91
CA TRP A 128 -5.08 3.72 6.87
C TRP A 128 -6.10 4.19 5.83
N TRP A 129 -6.99 3.32 5.37
CA TRP A 129 -8.07 3.70 4.46
C TRP A 129 -9.07 4.66 5.07
N VAL A 130 -9.52 4.36 6.29
CA VAL A 130 -10.52 5.14 7.01
C VAL A 130 -10.00 6.53 7.37
N LYS A 131 -8.78 6.58 7.91
CA LYS A 131 -8.18 7.78 8.48
C LYS A 131 -7.57 8.71 7.45
N LEU A 132 -7.00 8.20 6.34
CA LEU A 132 -6.42 9.07 5.32
C LEU A 132 -7.35 9.37 4.17
N TYR A 133 -7.90 8.32 3.57
CA TYR A 133 -8.41 8.50 2.22
C TYR A 133 -9.88 8.88 2.21
N ARG A 134 -10.70 8.22 3.03
CA ARG A 134 -12.12 8.56 3.09
C ARG A 134 -12.37 9.89 3.80
N SER A 135 -11.70 10.15 4.93
CA SER A 135 -11.88 11.38 5.71
C SER A 135 -11.38 12.63 4.97
N TYR A 136 -10.23 12.56 4.29
CA TYR A 136 -9.57 13.72 3.71
C TYR A 136 -9.80 13.88 2.20
N LEU A 137 -9.85 12.77 1.46
CA LEU A 137 -9.93 12.82 -0.01
C LEU A 137 -11.36 12.72 -0.53
N SER A 138 -12.25 12.00 0.16
CA SER A 138 -13.63 11.86 -0.28
C SER A 138 -14.31 13.23 -0.38
N ASN A 139 -14.91 13.47 -1.54
CA ASN A 139 -15.71 14.64 -1.80
C ASN A 139 -17.18 14.23 -2.00
N THR A 140 -17.91 14.15 -0.89
CA THR A 140 -19.33 13.80 -0.90
C THR A 140 -20.20 14.80 -1.68
N SER A 141 -19.74 16.05 -1.86
CA SER A 141 -20.46 17.07 -2.63
C SER A 141 -20.51 16.80 -4.14
N VAL A 142 -19.65 15.90 -4.66
CA VAL A 142 -19.65 15.46 -6.06
C VAL A 142 -19.95 13.96 -6.18
N GLY A 143 -20.68 13.40 -5.21
CA GLY A 143 -21.13 12.02 -5.25
C GLY A 143 -20.14 10.99 -4.68
N GLY A 144 -18.98 11.42 -4.16
CA GLY A 144 -18.01 10.51 -3.52
C GLY A 144 -16.70 10.28 -4.26
N LEU A 145 -16.37 11.10 -5.28
CA LEU A 145 -15.04 11.08 -5.91
C LEU A 145 -13.96 11.55 -4.94
N TRP A 146 -12.75 11.02 -5.13
CA TRP A 146 -11.61 11.34 -4.28
C TRP A 146 -10.74 12.38 -4.98
N ARG A 147 -10.31 13.40 -4.21
CA ARG A 147 -9.45 14.50 -4.68
C ARG A 147 -8.00 14.06 -4.77
N HIS A 148 -7.28 14.45 -5.82
CA HIS A 148 -5.94 13.97 -6.16
C HIS A 148 -4.89 14.16 -5.05
N THR A 149 -4.78 15.36 -4.47
CA THR A 149 -3.93 15.67 -3.31
C THR A 149 -4.55 16.75 -2.41
N VAL A 150 -4.51 16.54 -1.10
CA VAL A 150 -4.93 17.51 -0.08
C VAL A 150 -3.84 17.67 0.99
N LEU A 151 -3.97 18.71 1.83
CA LEU A 151 -3.13 18.96 3.03
C LEU A 151 -1.64 19.31 2.80
N GLY A 152 -1.13 19.34 1.57
CA GLY A 152 0.23 19.80 1.26
C GLY A 152 0.40 21.32 1.33
N VAL A 153 1.55 21.78 1.82
CA VAL A 153 1.86 23.22 1.94
C VAL A 153 2.28 23.82 0.60
N ASN A 154 2.92 23.02 -0.28
CA ASN A 154 3.46 23.48 -1.57
C ASN A 154 2.76 22.87 -2.81
N GLY A 155 1.60 22.25 -2.64
CA GLY A 155 0.87 21.66 -3.76
C GLY A 155 -0.34 20.87 -3.30
N THR A 156 -1.54 21.42 -3.53
CA THR A 156 -2.78 20.67 -3.43
C THR A 156 -3.47 20.70 -4.78
N ASP A 157 -3.84 19.53 -5.27
CA ASP A 157 -4.69 19.36 -6.43
C ASP A 157 -6.02 18.75 -5.99
N LYS A 158 -7.04 19.60 -5.93
CA LYS A 158 -8.40 19.19 -5.57
C LYS A 158 -9.16 18.56 -6.75
N GLY A 159 -8.52 18.40 -7.90
CA GLY A 159 -9.07 17.73 -9.06
C GLY A 159 -9.40 16.27 -8.79
N HIS A 160 -10.42 15.76 -9.46
CA HIS A 160 -10.85 14.36 -9.35
C HIS A 160 -10.25 13.57 -10.52
N TRP A 161 -8.96 13.21 -10.40
CA TRP A 161 -8.27 12.53 -11.49
C TRP A 161 -8.79 11.10 -11.64
N SER A 162 -9.14 10.72 -12.88
CA SER A 162 -9.60 9.36 -13.20
C SER A 162 -8.57 8.30 -12.79
N THR A 163 -7.29 8.59 -13.04
CA THR A 163 -6.17 7.70 -12.68
C THR A 163 -6.01 7.55 -11.18
N GLY A 164 -6.09 8.64 -10.42
CA GLY A 164 -6.05 8.60 -8.96
C GLY A 164 -7.19 7.77 -8.38
N ASN A 165 -8.42 8.01 -8.83
CA ASN A 165 -9.60 7.26 -8.39
C ASN A 165 -9.50 5.76 -8.76
N ALA A 166 -8.94 5.44 -9.92
CA ALA A 166 -8.63 4.07 -10.31
C ALA A 166 -7.58 3.42 -9.37
N TRP A 167 -6.52 4.14 -8.97
CA TRP A 167 -5.56 3.65 -7.98
C TRP A 167 -6.19 3.39 -6.62
N ALA A 168 -7.08 4.27 -6.17
CA ALA A 168 -7.82 4.04 -4.93
C ALA A 168 -8.67 2.78 -4.98
N ALA A 169 -9.49 2.63 -6.02
CA ALA A 169 -10.33 1.46 -6.20
C ALA A 169 -9.50 0.16 -6.30
N ALA A 170 -8.41 0.18 -7.07
CA ALA A 170 -7.52 -0.96 -7.22
C ALA A 170 -6.87 -1.35 -5.89
N GLY A 171 -6.38 -0.39 -5.11
CA GLY A 171 -5.74 -0.67 -3.83
C GLY A 171 -6.71 -1.26 -2.81
N MET A 172 -7.95 -0.76 -2.78
CA MET A 172 -9.00 -1.31 -1.91
C MET A 172 -9.30 -2.75 -2.28
N LEU A 173 -9.41 -3.05 -3.57
CA LEU A 173 -9.67 -4.40 -4.06
C LEU A 173 -8.52 -5.35 -3.72
N CYS A 174 -7.27 -4.90 -3.78
CA CYS A 174 -6.11 -5.69 -3.35
C CYS A 174 -6.21 -6.03 -1.85
N VAL A 175 -6.46 -5.04 -0.98
CA VAL A 175 -6.60 -5.27 0.47
C VAL A 175 -7.80 -6.15 0.78
N LEU A 176 -8.93 -5.92 0.11
CA LEU A 176 -10.14 -6.74 0.23
C LEU A 176 -9.86 -8.19 -0.14
N GLY A 177 -9.19 -8.45 -1.27
CA GLY A 177 -8.81 -9.79 -1.71
C GLY A 177 -7.90 -10.49 -0.70
N THR A 178 -6.93 -9.76 -0.16
CA THR A 178 -6.03 -10.20 0.90
C THR A 178 -6.81 -10.57 2.17
N LEU A 179 -7.68 -9.70 2.67
CA LEU A 179 -8.50 -9.94 3.87
C LEU A 179 -9.43 -11.15 3.69
N LYS A 180 -10.12 -11.27 2.54
CA LYS A 180 -11.00 -12.40 2.24
C LYS A 180 -10.25 -13.73 2.20
N SER A 181 -9.01 -13.71 1.72
CA SER A 181 -8.18 -14.92 1.61
C SER A 181 -7.41 -15.24 2.90
N SER A 182 -7.50 -14.36 3.91
CA SER A 182 -6.79 -14.53 5.18
C SER A 182 -7.52 -15.47 6.15
N SER A 183 -6.76 -16.08 7.06
CA SER A 183 -7.31 -16.79 8.23
C SER A 183 -8.10 -15.90 9.18
N PHE A 184 -7.95 -14.57 9.06
CA PHE A 184 -8.63 -13.57 9.88
C PHE A 184 -9.89 -13.02 9.23
N SER A 185 -10.30 -13.49 8.06
CA SER A 185 -11.44 -12.97 7.28
C SER A 185 -12.70 -12.71 8.10
N ARG A 186 -13.07 -13.64 9.00
CA ARG A 186 -14.23 -13.51 9.91
C ARG A 186 -14.15 -12.31 10.86
N ASN A 187 -12.94 -11.89 11.25
CA ASN A 187 -12.73 -10.73 12.12
C ASN A 187 -12.79 -9.40 11.34
N PHE A 188 -12.77 -9.46 10.01
CA PHE A 188 -12.71 -8.29 9.12
C PHE A 188 -13.92 -8.17 8.20
N GLU A 189 -15.05 -8.83 8.49
CA GLU A 189 -16.23 -8.83 7.62
C GLU A 189 -16.77 -7.42 7.36
N GLY A 190 -16.78 -6.55 8.39
CA GLY A 190 -17.19 -5.15 8.25
C GLY A 190 -16.23 -4.38 7.34
N GLN A 191 -14.93 -4.53 7.55
CA GLN A 191 -13.88 -3.90 6.77
C GLN A 191 -13.92 -4.35 5.29
N ILE A 192 -14.16 -5.64 5.04
CA ILE A 192 -14.34 -6.20 3.70
C ILE A 192 -15.56 -5.57 3.01
N LYS A 193 -16.67 -5.43 3.73
CA LYS A 193 -17.88 -4.81 3.21
C LYS A 193 -17.65 -3.33 2.88
N ASP A 194 -17.04 -2.59 3.80
CA ASP A 194 -16.74 -1.18 3.63
C ASP A 194 -15.88 -0.92 2.39
N LEU A 195 -14.78 -1.68 2.23
CA LEU A 195 -13.92 -1.57 1.06
C LEU A 195 -14.68 -1.86 -0.24
N GLY A 196 -15.58 -2.85 -0.23
CA GLY A 196 -16.43 -3.16 -1.39
C GLY A 196 -17.39 -2.03 -1.73
N ASP A 197 -18.05 -1.46 -0.72
CA ASP A 197 -19.00 -0.37 -0.87
C ASP A 197 -18.31 0.90 -1.39
N TRP A 198 -17.11 1.21 -0.91
CA TRP A 198 -16.36 2.39 -1.35
C TRP A 198 -15.83 2.27 -2.77
N VAL A 199 -15.40 1.06 -3.18
CA VAL A 199 -15.07 0.79 -4.59
C VAL A 199 -16.29 0.99 -5.47
N ALA A 200 -17.45 0.48 -5.05
CA ALA A 200 -18.70 0.66 -5.78
C ALA A 200 -19.11 2.14 -5.86
N GLU A 201 -18.93 2.90 -4.79
CA GLU A 201 -19.14 4.35 -4.74
C GLU A 201 -18.29 5.06 -5.80
N ILE A 202 -16.97 4.83 -5.81
CA ILE A 202 -16.04 5.42 -6.80
C ILE A 202 -16.46 5.09 -8.23
N HIS A 203 -16.71 3.81 -8.53
CA HIS A 203 -17.11 3.37 -9.87
C HIS A 203 -18.46 3.96 -10.31
N SER A 204 -19.43 4.04 -9.40
CA SER A 204 -20.77 4.57 -9.71
C SER A 204 -20.74 6.03 -10.15
N VAL A 205 -19.79 6.81 -9.63
CA VAL A 205 -19.62 8.22 -9.99
C VAL A 205 -18.68 8.38 -11.18
N MET A 206 -17.65 7.55 -11.32
CA MET A 206 -16.70 7.65 -12.43
C MET A 206 -17.30 7.23 -13.77
N TYR A 207 -18.05 6.12 -13.83
CA TYR A 207 -18.51 5.56 -15.10
C TYR A 207 -19.43 6.46 -15.94
N PRO A 208 -20.35 7.25 -15.35
CA PRO A 208 -21.15 8.21 -16.13
C PRO A 208 -20.35 9.35 -16.78
N ASN A 209 -19.08 9.52 -16.42
CA ASN A 209 -18.20 10.59 -16.90
C ASN A 209 -17.16 10.10 -17.93
N LEU A 210 -17.23 8.84 -18.37
CA LEU A 210 -16.40 8.25 -19.43
C LEU A 210 -17.10 8.33 -20.79
#